data_AF-Q12XX1-F1
#
_entry.id   AF-Q12XX1-F1
#
_cell.length_a   1.000
_cell.length_b   1.000
_cell.length_c   1.000
_cell.angle_alpha   90.00
_cell.angle_beta   90.00
_cell.angle_gamma   90.00
#
_symmetry.space_group_name_H-M   'P 1'
#
loop_
_entity.id
_entity.type
_entity.pdbx_description
1 polymer ?
#
loop_
_entity_poly.entity_id
_entity_poly.type
_entity_poly.pdbx_seq_one_letter_code
_entity_poly.pdbx_strand_id
1 'polypeptide(L)'
;MYDMPPGAIDDLLEKFPDLIWGEAPDPLTLNSEFIAMNDDEKYEYLAVNAPNDFNLFLAYLSELESNGNIDIAIKLAKRASKRFGEMFSLHMKIGDYFLHFDPNISKGYYNRAISSLEKVELIPDEMKKDIAESIKEDIRLCDKMFSEDYTLF
;
A
#
# COMPACT_ATOMS: atom_id res chain seq x y z
N MET A 1 -27.61 -15.19 0.11
CA MET A 1 -26.64 -14.89 1.17
C MET A 1 -25.66 -16.03 1.16
N TYR A 2 -24.54 -15.88 0.45
CA TYR A 2 -23.43 -16.82 0.62
C TYR A 2 -22.61 -16.28 1.78
N ASP A 3 -22.71 -16.94 2.92
CA ASP A 3 -21.72 -16.82 3.99
C ASP A 3 -20.38 -17.22 3.40
N MET A 4 -19.46 -16.26 3.30
CA MET A 4 -18.05 -16.61 3.09
C MET A 4 -17.59 -17.39 4.33
N PRO A 5 -17.04 -18.60 4.17
CA PRO A 5 -16.56 -19.38 5.30
C PRO A 5 -15.42 -18.62 6.02
N PRO A 6 -15.34 -18.69 7.35
CA PRO A 6 -14.19 -18.19 8.09
C PRO A 6 -12.93 -18.86 7.52
N GLY A 7 -11.97 -18.07 7.03
CA GLY A 7 -10.74 -18.56 6.40
C GLY A 7 -10.67 -18.40 4.88
N ALA A 8 -11.69 -17.88 4.20
CA ALA A 8 -11.59 -17.59 2.76
C ALA A 8 -10.53 -16.52 2.44
N ILE A 9 -10.28 -15.60 3.39
CA ILE A 9 -9.16 -14.67 3.36
C ILE A 9 -7.85 -15.45 3.49
N ASP A 10 -7.73 -16.36 4.46
CA ASP A 10 -6.54 -17.20 4.67
C ASP A 10 -6.20 -18.08 3.45
N ASP A 11 -7.21 -18.62 2.76
CA ASP A 11 -7.03 -19.37 1.51
C ASP A 11 -6.56 -18.48 0.33
N LEU A 12 -6.93 -17.18 0.34
CA LEU A 12 -6.40 -16.17 -0.57
C LEU A 12 -4.96 -15.80 -0.21
N LEU A 13 -4.59 -15.80 1.09
CA LEU A 13 -3.20 -15.61 1.56
C LEU A 13 -2.28 -16.72 1.07
N GLU A 14 -2.77 -17.96 1.09
CA GLU A 14 -1.97 -19.13 0.71
C GLU A 14 -1.77 -19.23 -0.81
N LYS A 15 -2.75 -18.78 -1.60
CA LYS A 15 -2.73 -18.82 -3.07
C LYS A 15 -2.05 -17.61 -3.72
N PHE A 16 -2.02 -16.47 -3.05
CA PHE A 16 -1.41 -15.24 -3.53
C PHE A 16 -0.50 -14.67 -2.43
N PRO A 17 0.66 -15.29 -2.17
CA PRO A 17 1.57 -14.87 -1.09
C PRO A 17 2.09 -13.43 -1.25
N ASP A 18 1.98 -12.85 -2.45
CA ASP A 18 2.32 -11.44 -2.72
C ASP A 18 1.30 -10.45 -2.15
N LEU A 19 0.12 -10.94 -1.73
CA LEU A 19 -1.03 -10.12 -1.35
C LEU A 19 -0.96 -9.63 0.10
N ILE A 20 -0.54 -10.43 1.10
CA ILE A 20 -0.68 -10.08 2.53
C ILE A 20 0.39 -10.80 3.42
N TRP A 21 1.37 -10.01 3.87
CA TRP A 21 1.99 -9.92 5.22
C TRP A 21 2.50 -11.17 5.98
N GLY A 22 3.83 -11.27 6.06
CA GLY A 22 4.51 -11.41 7.36
C GLY A 22 5.05 -10.05 7.79
N GLU A 23 5.41 -9.85 9.07
CA GLU A 23 6.25 -8.71 9.47
C GLU A 23 7.39 -8.59 8.46
N ALA A 24 7.49 -7.46 7.75
CA ALA A 24 8.59 -7.25 6.84
C ALA A 24 9.86 -7.30 7.69
N PRO A 25 10.75 -8.31 7.53
CA PRO A 25 12.07 -8.26 8.16
C PRO A 25 12.67 -6.91 7.85
N ASP A 26 13.25 -6.22 8.85
CA ASP A 26 13.82 -4.88 8.70
C ASP A 26 14.55 -4.81 7.35
N PRO A 27 14.00 -4.12 6.34
CA PRO A 27 14.53 -4.21 4.99
C PRO A 27 15.94 -3.62 4.88
N LEU A 28 16.37 -2.85 5.89
CA LEU A 28 17.75 -2.43 6.13
C LEU A 28 18.67 -3.57 6.62
N THR A 29 18.19 -4.80 6.71
CA THR A 29 19.02 -6.00 6.97
C THR A 29 19.21 -6.87 5.73
N LEU A 30 18.45 -6.64 4.66
CA LEU A 30 18.34 -7.57 3.52
C LEU A 30 19.09 -7.14 2.26
N ASN A 31 19.41 -5.85 2.08
CA ASN A 31 20.12 -5.38 0.89
C ASN A 31 21.29 -4.46 1.26
N SER A 32 22.49 -5.05 1.38
CA SER A 32 23.73 -4.34 1.73
C SER A 32 24.10 -3.22 0.75
N GLU A 33 23.71 -3.35 -0.53
CA GLU A 33 23.96 -2.32 -1.53
C GLU A 33 23.01 -1.13 -1.33
N PHE A 34 21.73 -1.39 -1.07
CA PHE A 34 20.76 -0.32 -0.80
C PHE A 34 21.05 0.45 0.48
N ILE A 35 21.51 -0.22 1.53
CA ILE A 35 21.88 0.45 2.80
C ILE A 35 23.05 1.40 2.59
N ALA A 36 23.99 1.05 1.70
CA ALA A 36 25.15 1.86 1.39
C ALA A 36 24.82 3.08 0.48
N MET A 37 23.65 3.11 -0.13
CA MET A 37 23.18 4.23 -0.94
C MET A 37 22.83 5.44 -0.05
N ASN A 38 23.14 6.64 -0.54
CA ASN A 38 22.64 7.87 0.06
C ASN A 38 21.13 8.06 -0.24
N ASP A 39 20.48 9.03 0.41
CA ASP A 39 19.04 9.24 0.27
C ASP A 39 18.58 9.54 -1.17
N ASP A 40 19.36 10.30 -1.95
CA ASP A 40 19.03 10.58 -3.35
C ASP A 40 19.10 9.31 -4.20
N GLU A 41 20.11 8.46 -3.95
CA GLU A 41 20.28 7.18 -4.62
C GLU A 41 19.16 6.19 -4.25
N LYS A 42 18.81 6.08 -2.95
CA LYS A 42 17.70 5.26 -2.47
C LYS A 42 16.38 5.71 -3.09
N TYR A 43 16.14 7.02 -3.15
CA TYR A 43 14.94 7.60 -3.73
C TYR A 43 14.81 7.27 -5.23
N GLU A 44 15.89 7.45 -6.01
CA GLU A 44 15.89 7.15 -7.44
C GLU A 44 15.75 5.64 -7.70
N TYR A 45 16.43 4.79 -6.91
CA TYR A 45 16.32 3.34 -7.01
C TYR A 45 14.89 2.86 -6.78
N LEU A 46 14.26 3.28 -5.69
CA LEU A 46 12.92 2.85 -5.33
C LEU A 46 11.85 3.42 -6.26
N ALA A 47 12.05 4.63 -6.79
CA ALA A 47 11.17 5.16 -7.84
C ALA A 47 11.14 4.28 -9.09
N VAL A 48 12.17 3.45 -9.32
CA VAL A 48 12.33 2.59 -10.50
C VAL A 48 12.10 1.11 -10.22
N ASN A 49 12.18 0.67 -8.97
CA ASN A 49 12.06 -0.75 -8.59
C ASN A 49 10.94 -1.07 -7.57
N ALA A 50 10.16 -0.09 -7.13
CA ALA A 50 9.17 -0.27 -6.04
C ALA A 50 8.27 -1.53 -6.14
N PRO A 51 7.71 -1.93 -7.28
CA PRO A 51 6.92 -3.15 -7.36
C PRO A 51 7.71 -4.44 -7.09
N ASN A 52 8.97 -4.46 -7.50
CA ASN A 52 9.85 -5.62 -7.36
C ASN A 52 10.44 -5.68 -5.95
N ASP A 53 10.76 -4.52 -5.38
CA ASP A 53 11.39 -4.38 -4.06
C ASP A 53 10.43 -3.71 -3.07
N PHE A 54 9.19 -4.20 -3.01
CA PHE A 54 8.12 -3.50 -2.31
C PHE A 54 8.35 -3.40 -0.79
N ASN A 55 8.94 -4.43 -0.18
CA ASN A 55 9.30 -4.39 1.24
C ASN A 55 10.34 -3.29 1.51
N LEU A 56 11.32 -3.14 0.62
CA LEU A 56 12.35 -2.11 0.72
C LEU A 56 11.75 -0.70 0.51
N PHE A 57 10.80 -0.59 -0.41
CA PHE A 57 10.03 0.61 -0.61
C PHE A 57 9.28 1.04 0.66
N LEU A 58 8.54 0.13 1.30
CA LEU A 58 7.85 0.44 2.57
C LEU A 58 8.83 0.78 3.70
N ALA A 59 9.93 0.04 3.83
CA ALA A 59 10.98 0.33 4.80
C ALA A 59 11.45 1.77 4.72
N TYR A 60 11.74 2.19 3.49
CA TYR A 60 12.31 3.50 3.26
C TYR A 60 11.26 4.60 3.46
N LEU A 61 9.98 4.34 3.15
CA LEU A 61 8.90 5.25 3.55
C LEU A 61 8.85 5.40 5.09
N SER A 62 8.92 4.30 5.84
CA SER A 62 8.97 4.33 7.31
C SER A 62 10.23 5.05 7.84
N GLU A 63 11.41 4.81 7.25
CA GLU A 63 12.65 5.51 7.61
C GLU A 63 12.51 7.02 7.39
N LEU A 64 11.96 7.43 6.25
CA LEU A 64 11.68 8.84 5.94
C LEU A 64 10.69 9.44 6.95
N GLU A 65 9.63 8.72 7.30
CA GLU A 65 8.66 9.17 8.30
C GLU A 65 9.29 9.36 9.68
N SER A 66 10.04 8.36 10.16
CA SER A 66 10.70 8.39 11.47
C SER A 66 11.75 9.50 11.57
N ASN A 67 12.33 9.89 10.44
CA ASN A 67 13.25 11.04 10.33
C ASN A 67 12.55 12.39 10.14
N GLY A 68 11.20 12.44 10.17
CA GLY A 68 10.41 13.66 9.98
C GLY A 68 10.28 14.12 8.52
N ASN A 69 10.69 13.28 7.56
CA ASN A 69 10.72 13.55 6.13
C ASN A 69 9.48 13.01 5.39
N ILE A 70 8.30 13.13 5.99
CA ILE A 70 7.03 12.62 5.43
C ILE A 70 6.72 13.19 4.03
N ASP A 71 7.09 14.45 3.77
CA ASP A 71 6.94 15.08 2.45
C ASP A 71 7.71 14.33 1.35
N ILE A 72 8.88 13.78 1.70
CA ILE A 72 9.71 13.00 0.77
C ILE A 72 9.06 11.63 0.55
N ALA A 73 8.55 10.98 1.60
CA ALA A 73 7.82 9.73 1.50
C ALA A 73 6.59 9.86 0.56
N ILE A 74 5.81 10.94 0.73
CA ILE A 74 4.66 11.25 -0.14
C ILE A 74 5.11 11.48 -1.60
N LYS A 75 6.21 12.22 -1.82
CA LYS A 75 6.77 12.44 -3.17
C LYS A 75 7.22 11.12 -3.80
N LEU A 76 7.88 10.24 -3.04
CA LEU A 76 8.33 8.95 -3.50
C LEU A 76 7.15 8.07 -3.91
N ALA A 77 6.12 7.98 -3.06
CA ALA A 77 4.88 7.26 -3.35
C ALA A 77 4.20 7.79 -4.62
N LYS A 78 4.08 9.11 -4.79
CA LYS A 78 3.53 9.72 -6.01
C LYS A 78 4.37 9.39 -7.24
N ARG A 79 5.69 9.42 -7.12
CA ARG A 79 6.62 9.13 -8.22
C ARG A 79 6.56 7.67 -8.64
N ALA A 80 6.56 6.74 -7.70
CA ALA A 80 6.39 5.32 -7.96
C ALA A 80 5.05 5.05 -8.67
N SER A 81 3.94 5.57 -8.15
CA SER A 81 2.63 5.39 -8.80
C SER A 81 2.55 6.02 -10.20
N LYS A 82 3.21 7.15 -10.43
CA LYS A 82 3.29 7.73 -11.78
C LYS A 82 4.04 6.82 -12.75
N ARG A 83 5.08 6.12 -12.30
CA ARG A 83 5.88 5.21 -13.13
C ARG A 83 5.16 3.89 -13.39
N PHE A 84 4.61 3.28 -12.35
CA PHE A 84 4.00 1.95 -12.43
C PHE A 84 2.49 1.99 -12.70
N GLY A 85 1.96 3.19 -12.95
CA GLY A 85 0.64 3.40 -13.49
C GLY A 85 -0.44 2.73 -12.66
N GLU A 86 -1.23 1.88 -13.30
CA GLU A 86 -2.46 1.29 -12.78
C GLU A 86 -2.23 -0.03 -12.04
N MET A 87 -1.07 -0.19 -11.41
CA MET A 87 -0.76 -1.39 -10.66
C MET A 87 -1.58 -1.44 -9.36
N PHE A 88 -2.59 -2.32 -9.36
CA PHE A 88 -3.49 -2.54 -8.23
C PHE A 88 -2.75 -2.74 -6.90
N SER A 89 -1.81 -3.69 -6.86
CA SER A 89 -1.07 -4.06 -5.66
C SER A 89 -0.24 -2.92 -5.09
N LEU A 90 0.37 -2.10 -5.94
CA LEU A 90 1.13 -0.92 -5.53
C LEU A 90 0.22 0.11 -4.84
N HIS A 91 -0.94 0.39 -5.44
CA HIS A 91 -1.90 1.34 -4.86
C HIS A 91 -2.48 0.85 -3.54
N MET A 92 -2.82 -0.44 -3.43
CA MET A 92 -3.30 -1.03 -2.18
C MET A 92 -2.29 -0.83 -1.05
N LYS A 93 -1.06 -1.28 -1.25
CA LYS A 93 -0.07 -1.27 -0.18
C LYS A 93 0.39 0.13 0.22
N ILE A 94 0.41 1.09 -0.72
CA ILE A 94 0.62 2.50 -0.37
C ILE A 94 -0.57 3.04 0.45
N GLY A 95 -1.80 2.66 0.09
CA GLY A 95 -3.00 2.99 0.85
C GLY A 95 -2.90 2.51 2.29
N ASP A 96 -2.57 1.23 2.48
CA ASP A 96 -2.40 0.60 3.80
C ASP A 96 -1.31 1.29 4.62
N TYR A 97 -0.16 1.59 3.99
CA TYR A 97 0.92 2.31 4.66
C TYR A 97 0.41 3.66 5.20
N PHE A 98 -0.20 4.49 4.35
CA PHE A 98 -0.64 5.82 4.77
C PHE A 98 -1.90 5.83 5.64
N LEU A 99 -2.62 4.71 5.80
CA LEU A 99 -3.86 4.66 6.60
C LEU A 99 -3.65 5.18 8.03
N HIS A 100 -2.51 4.85 8.62
CA HIS A 100 -2.17 5.25 10.00
C HIS A 100 -1.49 6.63 10.11
N PHE A 101 -1.10 7.24 8.98
CA PHE A 101 -0.35 8.51 8.97
C PHE A 101 -1.16 9.67 8.39
N ASP A 102 -1.80 9.44 7.24
CA ASP A 102 -2.63 10.41 6.55
C ASP A 102 -3.79 9.68 5.83
N PRO A 103 -4.96 9.62 6.47
CA PRO A 103 -6.13 8.95 5.89
C PRO A 103 -6.62 9.57 4.57
N ASN A 104 -6.27 10.83 4.24
CA ASN A 104 -6.65 11.46 2.96
C ASN A 104 -5.78 10.90 1.84
N ILE A 105 -4.48 10.75 2.11
CA ILE A 105 -3.56 10.12 1.17
C ILE A 105 -3.95 8.67 0.97
N SER A 106 -4.18 7.93 2.07
CA SER A 106 -4.63 6.54 2.05
C SER A 106 -5.88 6.36 1.19
N LYS A 107 -6.94 7.14 1.46
CA LYS A 107 -8.18 7.15 0.66
C LYS A 107 -7.93 7.41 -0.82
N GLY A 108 -7.04 8.34 -1.16
CA GLY A 108 -6.67 8.62 -2.54
C GLY A 108 -6.07 7.41 -3.25
N TYR A 109 -5.26 6.63 -2.54
CA TYR A 109 -4.65 5.41 -3.05
C TYR A 109 -5.63 4.24 -3.15
N TYR A 110 -6.52 4.06 -2.18
CA TYR A 110 -7.59 3.07 -2.26
C TYR A 110 -8.53 3.28 -3.45
N ASN A 111 -8.91 4.54 -3.74
CA ASN A 111 -9.71 4.84 -4.94
C ASN A 111 -8.98 4.47 -6.24
N ARG A 112 -7.67 4.69 -6.29
CA ARG A 112 -6.84 4.26 -7.43
C ARG A 112 -6.73 2.74 -7.51
N ALA A 113 -6.62 2.05 -6.37
CA ALA A 113 -6.62 0.61 -6.32
C ALA A 113 -7.91 0.03 -6.89
N ILE A 114 -9.09 0.52 -6.48
CA ILE A 114 -10.38 0.09 -7.06
C ILE A 114 -10.39 0.32 -8.58
N SER A 115 -9.96 1.50 -9.04
CA SER A 115 -9.91 1.82 -10.48
C SER A 115 -8.96 0.91 -11.27
N SER A 116 -7.85 0.50 -10.64
CA SER A 116 -6.86 -0.41 -11.19
C SER A 116 -7.32 -1.87 -11.21
N LEU A 117 -8.11 -2.28 -10.21
CA LEU A 117 -8.58 -3.66 -10.02
C LEU A 117 -9.41 -4.14 -11.21
N GLU A 118 -10.24 -3.27 -11.78
CA GLU A 118 -11.06 -3.60 -12.95
C GLU A 118 -10.23 -4.14 -14.12
N LYS A 119 -8.99 -3.66 -14.25
CA LYS A 119 -8.06 -3.94 -15.35
C LYS A 119 -7.22 -5.19 -15.14
N VAL A 120 -7.31 -5.82 -13.97
CA VAL A 120 -6.55 -7.05 -13.66
C VAL A 120 -7.28 -8.24 -14.30
N GLU A 121 -6.82 -8.71 -15.45
CA GLU A 121 -7.46 -9.80 -16.21
C GLU A 121 -7.42 -11.15 -15.48
N LEU A 122 -6.43 -11.35 -14.60
CA LEU A 122 -6.24 -12.60 -13.87
C LEU A 122 -7.26 -12.82 -12.73
N ILE A 123 -7.98 -11.78 -12.32
CA ILE A 123 -8.94 -11.84 -11.21
C ILE A 123 -10.36 -11.94 -11.81
N PRO A 124 -11.16 -12.96 -11.45
CA PRO A 124 -12.56 -13.05 -11.86
C PRO A 124 -13.40 -11.86 -11.38
N ASP A 125 -14.42 -11.47 -12.16
CA ASP A 125 -15.26 -10.30 -11.85
C ASP A 125 -15.99 -10.39 -10.51
N GLU A 126 -16.35 -11.58 -10.06
CA GLU A 126 -16.96 -11.80 -8.74
C GLU A 126 -15.96 -11.47 -7.62
N MET A 127 -14.73 -11.98 -7.72
CA MET A 127 -13.66 -11.66 -6.77
C MET A 127 -13.29 -10.17 -6.81
N LYS A 128 -13.30 -9.53 -7.98
CA LYS A 128 -13.06 -8.08 -8.08
C LYS A 128 -14.10 -7.28 -7.29
N LYS A 129 -15.37 -7.70 -7.30
CA LYS A 129 -16.43 -7.04 -6.52
C LYS A 129 -16.17 -7.18 -5.03
N ASP A 130 -15.83 -8.37 -4.57
CA ASP A 130 -15.57 -8.63 -3.15
C ASP A 130 -14.36 -7.82 -2.65
N ILE A 131 -13.27 -7.81 -3.43
CA ILE A 131 -12.08 -6.99 -3.13
C ILE A 131 -12.45 -5.49 -3.12
N ALA A 132 -13.21 -5.02 -4.11
CA ALA A 132 -13.62 -3.61 -4.16
C ALA A 132 -14.50 -3.21 -2.97
N GLU A 133 -15.39 -4.09 -2.50
CA GLU A 133 -16.18 -3.83 -1.29
C GLU A 133 -15.30 -3.80 -0.04
N SER A 134 -14.30 -4.68 0.07
CA SER A 134 -13.31 -4.62 1.16
C SER A 134 -12.59 -3.27 1.19
N ILE A 135 -12.08 -2.81 0.04
CA ILE A 135 -11.37 -1.53 -0.06
C ILE A 135 -12.31 -0.35 0.25
N LYS A 136 -13.60 -0.46 -0.06
CA LYS A 136 -14.59 0.56 0.32
C LYS A 136 -14.79 0.63 1.84
N GLU A 137 -14.68 -0.48 2.57
CA GLU A 137 -14.68 -0.43 4.03
C GLU A 137 -13.46 0.33 4.57
N ASP A 138 -12.28 0.13 3.98
CA ASP A 138 -11.06 0.87 4.36
C ASP A 138 -11.21 2.37 4.07
N ILE A 139 -11.84 2.73 2.95
CA ILE A 139 -12.21 4.13 2.65
C ILE A 139 -13.18 4.69 3.69
N ARG A 140 -14.19 3.91 4.12
CA ARG A 140 -15.12 4.33 5.18
C ARG A 140 -14.41 4.49 6.52
N LEU A 141 -13.39 3.67 6.81
CA LEU A 141 -12.54 3.83 7.98
C LEU A 141 -11.77 5.15 7.91
N CYS A 142 -11.17 5.49 6.76
CA CYS A 142 -10.52 6.78 6.55
C CYS A 142 -11.49 7.94 6.84
N ASP A 143 -12.72 7.86 6.33
CA ASP A 143 -13.76 8.88 6.55
C ASP A 143 -14.17 9.01 8.03
N LYS A 144 -14.19 7.91 8.79
CA LYS A 144 -14.46 7.94 10.23
C LYS A 144 -13.33 8.57 11.03
N MET A 145 -12.08 8.26 10.70
CA MET A 145 -10.90 8.86 11.35
C MET A 145 -10.92 10.39 11.22
N PHE A 146 -11.39 10.91 10.08
CA PHE A 146 -11.64 12.35 9.93
C PHE A 146 -12.73 12.89 10.85
N SER A 147 -13.81 12.14 11.06
CA SER A 147 -14.93 12.62 11.88
C SER A 147 -14.62 12.63 13.38
N GLU A 148 -13.72 11.76 13.84
CA GLU A 148 -13.35 11.64 15.26
C GLU A 148 -12.34 12.73 15.68
N ASP A 149 -11.47 13.19 14.79
CA ASP A 149 -10.56 14.33 15.04
C ASP A 149 -11.31 15.66 15.33
N TYR A 150 -12.59 15.78 14.95
CA TYR A 150 -13.43 16.95 15.26
C TYR A 150 -14.17 16.86 16.61
N THR A 151 -14.02 15.78 17.38
CA THR A 151 -14.69 15.63 18.70
C THR A 151 -13.85 16.05 19.90
N LEU A 152 -12.63 16.57 19.67
CA LEU A 152 -11.78 17.17 20.70
C LEU A 152 -11.77 18.71 20.61
N PHE A 153 -12.92 19.35 20.83
CA PHE A 153 -13.02 20.77 21.16
C PHE A 153 -14.13 21.03 22.17
#